data_AF-A0A2E4D3N9-F1
#
_entry.id   AF-A0A2E4D3N9-F1
#
_cell.length_a   1.000
_cell.length_b   1.000
_cell.length_c   1.000
_cell.angle_alpha   90.00
_cell.angle_beta   90.00
_cell.angle_gamma   90.00
#
_symmetry.space_group_name_H-M   'P 1'
#
loop_
_entity.id
_entity.type
_entity.pdbx_description
1 polymer ?
#
loop_
_entity_poly.entity_id
_entity_poly.type
_entity_poly.pdbx_seq_one_letter_code
_entity_poly.pdbx_strand_id
1 'polypeptide(L)' 'MYTKEDYLAEKNAMSKQERMIQERFEQLINVLIMFKQEHKDKDVFLSEKSINESLKWFHGNVSTLMDSMQK' A
#
# COMPACT_ATOMS: atom_id res chain seq x y z
N MET A 1 -19.04 -4.65 13.91
CA MET A 1 -18.08 -4.37 12.81
C MET A 1 -16.93 -3.58 13.40
N TYR A 2 -15.73 -3.77 12.89
CA TYR A 2 -14.56 -2.99 13.31
C TYR A 2 -14.71 -1.54 12.83
N THR A 3 -14.64 -0.58 13.74
CA THR A 3 -14.87 0.84 13.45
C THR A 3 -13.57 1.63 13.29
N LYS A 4 -13.69 2.85 12.78
CA LYS A 4 -12.54 3.76 12.70
C LYS A 4 -12.03 4.13 14.09
N GLU A 5 -12.95 4.27 15.03
CA GLU A 5 -12.66 4.59 16.43
C GLU A 5 -11.90 3.45 17.10
N ASP A 6 -12.30 2.18 16.86
CA ASP A 6 -11.59 1.00 17.34
C ASP A 6 -10.14 0.96 16.82
N TYR A 7 -9.96 1.21 15.51
CA TYR A 7 -8.63 1.30 14.91
C TYR A 7 -7.74 2.36 15.54
N LEU A 8 -8.28 3.56 15.77
CA LEU A 8 -7.52 4.65 16.36
C LEU A 8 -7.13 4.34 17.82
N ALA A 9 -8.02 3.71 18.58
CA ALA A 9 -7.73 3.30 19.95
C ALA A 9 -6.60 2.26 19.99
N GLU A 10 -6.66 1.23 19.14
CA GLU A 10 -5.63 0.19 19.05
C GLU A 10 -4.28 0.77 18.58
N LYS A 11 -4.29 1.59 17.53
CA LYS A 11 -3.08 2.24 16.99
C LYS A 11 -2.41 3.13 18.04
N ASN A 12 -3.18 3.84 18.85
CA ASN A 12 -2.64 4.68 19.92
C ASN A 12 -2.03 3.85 21.06
N ALA A 13 -2.54 2.64 21.30
CA ALA A 13 -2.00 1.71 22.30
C ALA A 13 -0.72 1.00 21.85
N MET A 14 -0.45 0.90 20.54
CA MET A 14 0.76 0.30 19.99
C MET A 14 2.03 1.09 20.36
N SER A 15 3.17 0.41 20.45
CA SER A 15 4.47 1.09 20.52
C SER A 15 4.76 1.87 19.23
N LYS A 16 5.73 2.80 19.28
CA LYS A 16 6.17 3.53 18.07
C LYS A 16 6.61 2.58 16.95
N GLN A 17 7.32 1.51 17.29
CA GLN A 17 7.81 0.54 16.30
C GLN A 17 6.66 -0.22 15.64
N GLU A 18 5.70 -0.70 16.43
CA GLU A 18 4.52 -1.41 15.92
C GLU A 18 3.67 -0.49 15.04
N ARG A 19 3.46 0.77 15.44
CA ARG A 19 2.78 1.77 14.58
C ARG A 19 3.48 1.95 13.24
N MET A 20 4.81 2.05 13.23
CA MET A 20 5.58 2.17 11.98
C MET A 20 5.43 0.93 11.09
N ILE A 21 5.41 -0.27 11.68
CA ILE A 21 5.21 -1.52 10.93
C ILE A 21 3.80 -1.56 10.34
N GLN A 22 2.79 -1.22 11.14
CA GLN A 22 1.39 -1.17 10.72
C GLN A 22 1.18 -0.20 9.55
N GLU A 23 1.73 1.01 9.66
CA GLU A 23 1.63 2.00 8.58
C GLU A 23 2.31 1.54 7.30
N ARG A 24 3.49 0.91 7.39
CA ARG A 24 4.16 0.36 6.21
C ARG A 24 3.35 -0.76 5.57
N PHE A 25 2.73 -1.61 6.38
CA PHE A 25 1.86 -2.67 5.89
C PHE A 25 0.62 -2.10 5.19
N GLU A 26 -0.06 -1.11 5.77
CA GLU A 26 -1.22 -0.45 5.16
C GLU A 26 -0.87 0.20 3.82
N GLN A 27 0.28 0.87 3.72
CA GLN A 27 0.75 1.44 2.45
C GLN A 27 1.01 0.35 1.40
N LEU A 28 1.58 -0.78 1.81
CA LEU A 28 1.77 -1.92 0.92
C LEU A 28 0.42 -2.46 0.39
N ILE A 29 -0.59 -2.59 1.26
CA ILE A 29 -1.93 -3.01 0.84
C ILE A 29 -2.53 -2.01 -0.16
N ASN A 30 -2.39 -0.71 0.08
CA ASN A 30 -2.86 0.31 -0.85
C ASN A 30 -2.23 0.15 -2.24
N VAL A 31 -0.92 -0.10 -2.31
CA VAL A 31 -0.21 -0.35 -3.58
C VAL A 31 -0.75 -1.59 -4.28
N LEU A 32 -0.99 -2.70 -3.55
CA LEU A 32 -1.56 -3.92 -4.12
C LEU A 32 -2.98 -3.69 -4.67
N ILE A 33 -3.81 -2.93 -3.96
CA ILE A 33 -5.17 -2.58 -4.39
C ILE A 33 -5.12 -1.78 -5.69
N MET A 34 -4.30 -0.73 -5.74
CA MET A 34 -4.12 0.08 -6.95
C MET A 34 -3.64 -0.78 -8.12
N PHE A 35 -2.68 -1.67 -7.89
CA PHE A 35 -2.18 -2.57 -8.92
C PHE A 35 -3.28 -3.51 -9.46
N LYS A 36 -4.13 -4.09 -8.59
CA LYS A 36 -5.26 -4.93 -9.00
C LYS A 36 -6.33 -4.14 -9.76
N GLN A 37 -6.60 -2.90 -9.36
CA GLN A 37 -7.58 -2.04 -10.03
C GLN A 37 -7.16 -1.74 -11.47
N GLU A 38 -5.86 -1.51 -11.70
CA GLU A 38 -5.29 -1.30 -13.04
C GLU A 38 -5.23 -2.60 -13.85
N HIS A 39 -4.92 -3.73 -13.20
CA HIS A 39 -4.78 -5.04 -13.83
C HIS A 39 -5.91 -5.99 -13.44
N LYS A 40 -7.12 -5.70 -13.92
CA LYS A 40 -8.35 -6.42 -13.54
C LYS A 40 -8.26 -7.94 -13.74
N ASP A 41 -7.54 -8.38 -14.78
CA ASP A 41 -7.42 -9.80 -15.13
C ASP A 41 -6.30 -10.53 -14.39
N LYS A 42 -5.47 -9.83 -13.61
CA LYS A 42 -4.41 -10.45 -12.81
C LYS A 42 -4.90 -10.75 -11.41
N ASP A 43 -4.66 -11.97 -10.93
CA ASP A 43 -4.85 -12.26 -9.52
C ASP A 43 -3.71 -11.68 -8.69
N VAL A 44 -4.07 -10.96 -7.63
CA VAL A 44 -3.15 -10.25 -6.74
C VAL A 44 -3.36 -10.80 -5.34
N PHE A 45 -2.29 -11.34 -4.76
CA PHE A 45 -2.31 -11.97 -3.45
C PHE A 45 -1.34 -11.27 -2.49
N LEU A 46 -1.45 -11.55 -1.18
CA LEU A 46 -0.43 -11.18 -0.20
C LEU A 46 0.76 -12.14 -0.28
N SER A 47 1.40 -12.17 -1.44
CA SER A 47 2.58 -12.97 -1.73
C SER A 47 3.74 -12.05 -2.09
N GLU A 48 4.96 -12.51 -1.80
CA GLU A 48 6.18 -11.78 -2.17
C GLU A 48 6.23 -11.46 -3.67
N LYS A 49 5.75 -12.38 -4.50
CA LYS A 49 5.65 -12.18 -5.96
C LYS A 49 4.77 -10.97 -6.29
N SER A 50 3.52 -10.96 -5.82
CA SER A 50 2.57 -9.87 -6.10
C SER A 50 3.03 -8.54 -5.51
N ILE A 51 3.65 -8.56 -4.34
CA ILE A 51 4.24 -7.38 -3.69
C ILE A 51 5.33 -6.78 -4.56
N ASN A 52 6.31 -7.59 -4.99
CA ASN A 52 7.43 -7.14 -5.79
C ASN A 52 6.98 -6.60 -7.16
N GLU A 53 6.01 -7.26 -7.80
CA GLU A 53 5.44 -6.79 -9.07
C GLU A 53 4.72 -5.44 -8.90
N SER A 54 3.91 -5.31 -7.85
CA SER A 54 3.12 -4.09 -7.61
C SER A 54 4.01 -2.91 -7.23
N LEU A 55 5.05 -3.13 -6.42
CA LEU A 55 6.02 -2.08 -6.09
C LEU A 55 6.78 -1.61 -7.32
N LYS A 56 7.25 -2.52 -8.18
CA LYS A 56 7.94 -2.16 -9.44
C LYS A 56 7.05 -1.31 -10.35
N TRP A 57 5.79 -1.69 -10.51
CA TRP A 57 4.80 -0.92 -11.26
C TRP A 57 4.57 0.47 -10.63
N PHE A 58 4.37 0.53 -9.33
CA PHE A 58 4.10 1.78 -8.61
C PHE A 58 5.27 2.78 -8.74
N HIS A 59 6.51 2.31 -8.56
CA HIS A 59 7.70 3.14 -8.75
C HIS A 59 7.80 3.71 -10.18
N GLY A 60 7.50 2.91 -11.20
CA GLY A 60 7.50 3.37 -12.59
C GLY A 60 6.46 4.47 -12.86
N ASN A 61 5.25 4.32 -12.31
CA ASN A 61 4.19 5.31 -12.48
C ASN A 61 4.45 6.61 -11.72
N VAL A 62 4.96 6.53 -10.49
CA VAL A 62 5.31 7.71 -9.70
C VAL A 62 6.44 8.49 -10.36
N SER A 63 7.47 7.81 -10.88
CA SER A 63 8.53 8.46 -11.65
C SER A 63 7.96 9.21 -12.85
N THR A 64 7.09 8.55 -13.62
CA THR A 64 6.44 9.15 -14.80
C THR A 64 5.59 10.37 -14.43
N LEU A 65 4.86 10.31 -13.31
CA LEU A 65 4.07 11.43 -12.80
C LEU A 65 4.97 12.61 -12.41
N MET A 66 6.05 12.38 -11.67
CA MET A 66 7.00 13.42 -11.28
C MET A 66 7.64 14.09 -12.50
N ASP A 67 8.03 13.31 -13.51
CA ASP A 67 8.61 13.82 -14.75
C ASP A 67 7.61 14.68 -15.55
N SER A 68 6.31 14.35 -15.48
CA SER A 68 5.25 15.12 -16.14
C SER A 68 4.96 16.47 -15.47
N MET A 69 5.30 16.64 -14.19
CA MET A 69 5.11 17.89 -13.45
C MET A 69 6.28 18.89 -13.63
N GLN A 70 7.39 18.47 -14.22
CA GLN A 70 8.56 19.32 -14.48
C GLN A 70 8.59 19.91 -15.90
N LYS A 71 7.61 19.59 -16.75
CA LYS A 71 7.42 20.16 -18.09
C LYS A 71 6.34 21.23 -18.08
#